data_AF-A0A2A4GHC9-F1
#
_entry.id   AF-A0A2A4GHC9-F1
#
_cell.length_a   1.000
_cell.length_b   1.000
_cell.length_c   1.000
_cell.angle_alpha   90.00
_cell.angle_beta   90.00
_cell.angle_gamma   90.00
#
_symmetry.space_group_name_H-M   'P 1'
#
loop_
_entity.id
_entity.type
_entity.pdbx_description
1 polymer ?
#
loop_
_entity_poly.entity_id
_entity_poly.type
_entity_poly.pdbx_seq_one_letter_code
_entity_poly.pdbx_strand_id
1 'polypeptide(L)'
;MINVTLEKRSEKPTFSSFKKVIEQVKKSKTVDITMPENVINTHLLTAVNAKRDLLFFWNEMLRESLLELKAEEKEKIETYIKDNPISEKIIRDLSNVIHKRSQFDKNETSRFLARTRDKLHDEKLKNYDIKNLCDEDRKINWLWCYIRKNSKKRVSLLRYKEPQKGITTEQFILKTLDLDDKYLKEKNSNTTEEKRDQIEKCLIFSPSSEEGEKMLSNHFKSEWLKNSKRSEMIKWLDSCRYNQLIWAYEHIQKKEEIKYTWTPSSTKDMKSVLVAVYDLIPESDKKKFIDRFRSTWSTKKSRNKQRGDTLEIENEVLDKLDKLAEETQSTPQDVIKKLITILDWDEILDILESE
;
A
#
# COMPACT_ATOMS: atom_id res chain seq x y z
N MET A 1 14.67 57.56 -36.74
CA MET A 1 13.28 57.11 -36.56
C MET A 1 13.26 55.61 -36.68
N ILE A 2 13.04 54.89 -35.58
CA ILE A 2 12.91 53.43 -35.55
C ILE A 2 11.42 53.14 -35.48
N ASN A 3 10.84 52.57 -36.54
CA ASN A 3 9.46 52.12 -36.56
C ASN A 3 9.37 50.79 -35.79
N VAL A 4 8.81 50.85 -34.58
CA VAL A 4 8.41 49.68 -33.81
C VAL A 4 7.05 49.22 -34.32
N THR A 5 7.00 48.11 -35.03
CA THR A 5 5.75 47.44 -35.40
C THR A 5 5.27 46.65 -34.19
N LEU A 6 4.20 47.12 -33.54
CA LEU A 6 3.50 46.38 -32.50
C LEU A 6 2.82 45.16 -33.13
N GLU A 7 3.42 43.99 -32.99
CA GLU A 7 2.73 42.72 -33.21
C GLU A 7 1.55 42.63 -32.24
N LYS A 8 0.33 42.60 -32.81
CA LYS A 8 -0.87 42.26 -32.05
C LYS A 8 -0.65 40.89 -31.42
N ARG A 9 -0.67 40.84 -30.08
CA ARG A 9 -0.84 39.60 -29.31
C ARG A 9 -2.06 38.86 -29.88
N SER A 10 -1.82 37.74 -30.53
CA SER A 10 -2.87 36.78 -30.86
C SER A 10 -3.56 36.35 -29.56
N GLU A 11 -4.86 36.58 -29.47
CA GLU A 11 -5.67 36.13 -28.34
C GLU A 11 -5.54 34.61 -28.23
N LYS A 12 -5.11 34.12 -27.06
CA LYS A 12 -5.19 32.70 -26.74
C LYS A 12 -6.67 32.28 -26.86
N PRO A 13 -7.01 31.26 -27.65
CA PRO A 13 -8.40 30.83 -27.78
C PRO A 13 -8.93 30.38 -26.41
N THR A 14 -9.93 31.08 -25.90
CA THR A 14 -10.65 30.72 -24.67
C THR A 14 -11.85 29.85 -25.00
N PHE A 15 -12.27 28.93 -24.12
CA PHE A 15 -13.43 28.06 -24.39
C PHE A 15 -14.77 28.82 -24.62
N SER A 16 -14.82 30.13 -24.33
CA SER A 16 -15.90 31.03 -24.75
C SER A 16 -16.03 31.09 -26.30
N SER A 17 -14.91 31.06 -27.02
CA SER A 17 -14.91 30.96 -28.49
C SER A 17 -15.38 29.58 -28.98
N PHE A 18 -15.07 28.51 -28.23
CA PHE A 18 -15.60 27.16 -28.52
C PHE A 18 -17.11 27.06 -28.32
N LYS A 19 -17.64 27.61 -27.22
CA LYS A 19 -19.09 27.64 -26.96
C LYS A 19 -19.84 28.38 -28.07
N LYS A 20 -19.26 29.47 -28.60
CA LYS A 20 -19.79 30.22 -29.76
C LYS A 20 -19.73 29.42 -31.07
N VAL A 21 -18.66 28.65 -31.32
CA VAL A 21 -18.56 27.74 -32.47
C VAL A 21 -19.58 26.60 -32.37
N ILE A 22 -19.83 26.08 -31.16
CA ILE A 22 -20.83 25.04 -30.88
C ILE A 22 -22.26 25.56 -31.07
N GLU A 23 -22.55 26.83 -30.76
CA GLU A 23 -23.87 27.43 -30.97
C GLU A 23 -24.18 27.78 -32.43
N GLN A 24 -23.17 28.08 -33.26
CA GLN A 24 -23.36 28.43 -34.67
C GLN A 24 -23.75 27.25 -35.59
N VAL A 25 -23.61 26.00 -35.14
CA VAL A 25 -23.85 24.79 -35.95
C VAL A 25 -25.24 24.15 -35.71
N LYS A 26 -26.13 24.82 -34.97
CA LYS A 26 -27.51 24.37 -34.66
C LYS A 26 -28.49 24.24 -35.87
N LYS A 27 -28.03 24.24 -37.12
CA LYS A 27 -28.91 24.22 -38.31
C LYS A 27 -29.01 22.89 -39.07
N SER A 28 -28.50 21.77 -38.54
CA SER A 28 -28.72 20.45 -39.15
C SER A 28 -29.29 19.45 -38.15
N LYS A 29 -30.47 18.92 -38.51
CA LYS A 29 -31.34 17.94 -37.84
C LYS A 29 -30.72 17.18 -36.65
N THR A 30 -31.25 17.45 -35.46
CA THR A 30 -31.10 16.65 -34.25
C THR A 30 -32.11 15.50 -34.22
N VAL A 31 -31.61 14.27 -34.08
CA VAL A 31 -32.40 13.16 -33.52
C VAL A 31 -32.48 13.38 -32.02
N ASP A 32 -33.69 13.33 -31.48
CA ASP A 32 -33.97 13.57 -30.07
C ASP A 32 -33.52 12.35 -29.24
N ILE A 33 -32.40 12.47 -28.53
CA ILE A 33 -31.85 11.41 -27.66
C ILE A 33 -31.38 12.05 -26.36
N THR A 34 -32.30 12.33 -25.45
CA THR A 34 -31.96 12.82 -24.12
C THR A 34 -31.36 11.71 -23.26
N MET A 35 -30.03 11.62 -23.25
CA MET A 35 -29.29 11.21 -22.04
C MET A 35 -29.29 12.37 -21.05
N PRO A 36 -29.37 12.12 -19.73
CA PRO A 36 -28.83 13.08 -18.78
C PRO A 36 -27.33 13.21 -19.08
N GLU A 37 -26.86 14.44 -19.30
CA GLU A 37 -25.43 14.84 -19.42
C GLU A 37 -24.54 14.15 -18.36
N ASN A 38 -25.16 13.75 -17.24
CA ASN A 38 -24.58 13.10 -16.09
C ASN A 38 -23.87 11.75 -16.37
N VAL A 39 -24.33 10.88 -17.28
CA VAL A 39 -23.76 9.52 -17.38
C VAL A 39 -22.43 9.47 -18.15
N ILE A 40 -22.29 10.16 -19.28
CA ILE A 40 -21.01 10.29 -20.01
C ILE A 40 -19.97 10.95 -19.09
N ASN A 41 -20.40 12.04 -18.43
CA ASN A 41 -19.57 12.76 -17.48
C ASN A 41 -19.12 11.88 -16.31
N THR A 42 -20.01 11.03 -15.78
CA THR A 42 -19.67 10.07 -14.71
C THR A 42 -18.62 9.05 -15.16
N HIS A 43 -18.77 8.48 -16.37
CA HIS A 43 -17.79 7.53 -16.91
C HIS A 43 -16.41 8.18 -17.05
N LEU A 44 -16.34 9.39 -17.59
CA LEU A 44 -15.06 10.07 -17.76
C LEU A 44 -14.47 10.54 -16.42
N LEU A 45 -15.28 11.07 -15.49
CA LEU A 45 -14.81 11.49 -14.16
C LEU A 45 -14.25 10.32 -13.33
N THR A 46 -14.80 9.12 -13.51
CA THR A 46 -14.33 7.92 -12.78
C THR A 46 -13.09 7.29 -13.41
N ALA A 47 -12.89 7.44 -14.73
CA ALA A 47 -11.78 6.81 -15.45
C ALA A 47 -10.55 7.73 -15.59
N VAL A 48 -10.75 9.04 -15.74
CA VAL A 48 -9.69 9.99 -16.08
C VAL A 48 -9.08 10.60 -14.81
N ASN A 49 -7.84 10.21 -14.50
CA ASN A 49 -7.10 10.70 -13.34
C ASN A 49 -5.83 11.46 -13.74
N ALA A 50 -5.38 11.28 -14.98
CA ALA A 50 -4.25 11.96 -15.58
C ALA A 50 -4.59 12.47 -16.99
N LYS A 51 -3.77 13.41 -17.47
CA LYS A 51 -3.91 13.99 -18.81
C LYS A 51 -3.82 12.95 -19.93
N ARG A 52 -2.93 11.98 -19.75
CA ARG A 52 -2.78 10.86 -20.66
C ARG A 52 -4.05 10.01 -20.75
N ASP A 53 -4.81 9.87 -19.65
CA ASP A 53 -6.02 9.05 -19.62
C ASP A 53 -7.06 9.72 -20.53
N LEU A 54 -7.20 11.05 -20.42
CA LEU A 54 -8.08 11.83 -21.29
C LEU A 54 -7.67 11.75 -22.76
N LEU A 55 -6.36 11.83 -23.05
CA LEU A 55 -5.81 11.67 -24.40
C LEU A 55 -6.06 10.25 -24.95
N PHE A 56 -5.94 9.23 -24.11
CA PHE A 56 -6.25 7.85 -24.49
C PHE A 56 -7.72 7.72 -24.90
N PHE A 57 -8.64 8.21 -24.06
CA PHE A 57 -10.06 8.25 -24.39
C PHE A 57 -10.32 9.00 -25.70
N TRP A 58 -9.72 10.18 -25.88
CA TRP A 58 -9.86 10.98 -27.10
C TRP A 58 -9.41 10.22 -28.36
N ASN A 59 -8.24 9.59 -28.31
CA ASN A 59 -7.70 8.83 -29.42
C ASN A 59 -8.57 7.62 -29.77
N GLU A 60 -9.08 6.90 -28.76
CA GLU A 60 -10.00 5.78 -28.95
C GLU A 60 -11.30 6.24 -29.61
N MET A 61 -11.86 7.37 -29.18
CA MET A 61 -13.08 7.94 -29.79
C MET A 61 -12.88 8.30 -31.25
N LEU A 62 -11.72 8.86 -31.61
CA LEU A 62 -11.40 9.18 -32.99
C LEU A 62 -11.17 7.91 -33.84
N ARG A 63 -10.46 6.92 -33.30
CA ARG A 63 -10.15 5.68 -34.01
C ARG A 63 -11.40 4.88 -34.36
N GLU A 64 -12.35 4.83 -33.43
CA GLU A 64 -13.57 4.03 -33.55
C GLU A 64 -14.71 4.85 -34.15
N SER A 65 -14.39 6.06 -34.67
CA SER A 65 -15.33 6.98 -35.32
C SER A 65 -16.54 7.32 -34.45
N LEU A 66 -16.38 7.37 -33.13
CA LEU A 66 -17.48 7.74 -32.23
C LEU A 66 -18.01 9.15 -32.51
N LEU A 67 -17.12 10.07 -32.93
CA LEU A 67 -17.41 11.49 -33.11
C LEU A 67 -17.26 11.92 -34.57
N GLU A 68 -18.28 12.61 -35.08
CA GLU A 68 -18.21 13.27 -36.39
C GLU A 68 -17.69 14.70 -36.24
N LEU A 69 -16.40 14.88 -36.49
CA LEU A 69 -15.71 16.16 -36.35
C LEU A 69 -14.88 16.47 -37.60
N LYS A 70 -14.87 17.75 -37.99
CA LYS A 70 -13.96 18.25 -39.03
C LYS A 70 -12.52 18.21 -38.52
N ALA A 71 -11.54 18.14 -39.43
CA ALA A 71 -10.11 18.08 -39.07
C ALA A 71 -9.69 19.24 -38.16
N GLU A 72 -10.13 20.45 -38.47
CA GLU A 72 -9.88 21.65 -37.65
C GLU A 72 -10.49 21.57 -36.25
N GLU A 73 -11.66 20.95 -36.10
CA GLU A 73 -12.31 20.75 -34.79
C GLU A 73 -11.52 19.72 -33.97
N LYS A 74 -11.03 18.64 -34.60
CA LYS A 74 -10.20 17.62 -33.96
C LYS A 74 -8.91 18.22 -33.41
N GLU A 75 -8.18 18.98 -34.23
CA GLU A 75 -6.92 19.62 -33.84
C GLU A 75 -7.12 20.62 -32.70
N LYS A 76 -8.20 21.40 -32.76
CA LYS A 76 -8.57 22.36 -31.72
C LYS A 76 -8.84 21.69 -30.37
N ILE A 77 -9.59 20.58 -30.35
CA ILE A 77 -9.89 19.85 -29.11
C ILE A 77 -8.64 19.15 -28.58
N GLU A 78 -7.83 18.55 -29.45
CA GLU A 78 -6.59 17.89 -29.05
C GLU A 78 -5.59 18.89 -28.45
N THR A 79 -5.42 20.05 -29.08
CA THR A 79 -4.59 21.15 -28.54
C THR A 79 -5.13 21.63 -27.21
N TYR A 80 -6.45 21.76 -27.05
CA TYR A 80 -7.07 22.13 -25.78
C TYR A 80 -6.77 21.12 -24.67
N ILE A 81 -6.89 19.82 -24.94
CA ILE A 81 -6.53 18.75 -23.98
C ILE A 81 -5.04 18.80 -23.66
N LYS A 82 -4.19 19.11 -24.65
CA LYS A 82 -2.73 19.24 -24.48
C LYS A 82 -2.31 20.50 -23.73
N ASP A 83 -3.04 21.59 -23.79
CA ASP A 83 -2.58 22.85 -23.20
C ASP A 83 -3.11 23.07 -21.77
N ASN A 84 -4.15 22.33 -21.37
CA ASN A 84 -4.82 22.56 -20.10
C ASN A 84 -4.59 21.40 -19.11
N PRO A 85 -4.41 21.69 -17.80
CA PRO A 85 -4.30 20.66 -16.77
C PRO A 85 -5.65 19.97 -16.57
N ILE A 86 -5.64 18.67 -16.27
CA ILE A 86 -6.88 17.92 -16.01
C ILE A 86 -7.67 18.57 -14.88
N SER A 87 -8.95 18.80 -15.15
CA SER A 87 -9.93 19.33 -14.21
C SER A 87 -11.30 18.79 -14.56
N GLU A 88 -12.21 18.78 -13.59
CA GLU A 88 -13.62 18.41 -13.80
C GLU A 88 -14.26 19.24 -14.92
N LYS A 89 -13.85 20.50 -15.07
CA LYS A 89 -14.31 21.39 -16.14
C LYS A 89 -13.97 20.82 -17.51
N ILE A 90 -12.72 20.40 -17.74
CA ILE A 90 -12.30 19.82 -19.03
C ILE A 90 -13.03 18.52 -19.30
N ILE A 91 -13.20 17.67 -18.29
CA ILE A 91 -13.92 16.40 -18.41
C ILE A 91 -15.39 16.65 -18.80
N ARG A 92 -16.04 17.62 -18.16
CA ARG A 92 -17.40 18.04 -18.50
C ARG A 92 -17.50 18.65 -19.89
N ASP A 93 -16.52 19.47 -20.27
CA ASP A 93 -16.47 20.11 -21.58
C ASP A 93 -16.33 19.04 -22.69
N LEU A 94 -15.48 18.02 -22.49
CA LEU A 94 -15.38 16.89 -23.42
C LEU A 94 -16.65 16.04 -23.42
N SER A 95 -17.24 15.77 -22.25
CA SER A 95 -18.52 15.04 -22.14
C SER A 95 -19.62 15.69 -22.96
N ASN A 96 -19.67 17.03 -22.94
CA ASN A 96 -20.59 17.82 -23.75
C ASN A 96 -20.34 17.69 -25.26
N VAL A 97 -19.09 17.61 -25.69
CA VAL A 97 -18.75 17.34 -27.09
C VAL A 97 -19.24 15.96 -27.50
N ILE A 98 -18.98 14.93 -26.68
CA ILE A 98 -19.41 13.55 -26.95
C ILE A 98 -20.93 13.48 -27.04
N HIS A 99 -21.63 14.07 -26.07
CA HIS A 99 -23.09 14.05 -26.04
C HIS A 99 -23.71 14.69 -27.30
N LYS A 100 -23.11 15.76 -27.83
CA LYS A 100 -23.64 16.49 -28.99
C LYS A 100 -23.25 15.92 -30.34
N ARG A 101 -22.13 15.20 -30.43
CA ARG A 101 -21.50 14.81 -31.70
C ARG A 101 -21.29 13.31 -31.84
N SER A 102 -21.75 12.51 -30.88
CA SER A 102 -21.69 11.07 -31.00
C SER A 102 -22.57 10.58 -32.15
N GLN A 103 -22.01 9.69 -32.98
CA GLN A 103 -22.73 8.98 -34.02
C GLN A 103 -23.49 7.76 -33.49
N PHE A 104 -23.15 7.32 -32.28
CA PHE A 104 -23.69 6.10 -31.68
C PHE A 104 -24.92 6.42 -30.83
N ASP A 105 -25.78 5.43 -30.68
CA ASP A 105 -26.87 5.54 -29.72
C ASP A 105 -26.32 5.60 -28.27
N LYS A 106 -27.21 5.92 -27.34
CA LYS A 106 -26.89 6.02 -25.91
C LYS A 106 -26.22 4.75 -25.36
N ASN A 107 -26.80 3.58 -25.63
CA ASN A 107 -26.34 2.33 -25.06
C ASN A 107 -25.00 1.92 -25.66
N GLU A 108 -24.80 2.20 -26.94
CA GLU A 108 -23.56 1.96 -27.65
C GLU A 108 -22.44 2.91 -27.21
N THR A 109 -22.74 4.19 -27.00
CA THR A 109 -21.78 5.17 -26.42
C THR A 109 -21.35 4.76 -25.02
N SER A 110 -22.29 4.37 -24.14
CA SER A 110 -21.95 3.88 -22.79
C SER A 110 -21.11 2.60 -22.83
N ARG A 111 -21.47 1.63 -23.69
CA ARG A 111 -20.68 0.40 -23.89
C ARG A 111 -19.30 0.70 -24.45
N PHE A 112 -19.18 1.67 -25.35
CA PHE A 112 -17.90 2.15 -25.86
C PHE A 112 -17.03 2.71 -24.73
N LEU A 113 -17.54 3.65 -23.94
CA LEU A 113 -16.78 4.26 -22.85
C LEU A 113 -16.35 3.24 -21.80
N ALA A 114 -17.21 2.27 -21.48
CA ALA A 114 -16.85 1.16 -20.57
C ALA A 114 -15.72 0.30 -21.14
N ARG A 115 -15.81 -0.13 -22.41
CA ARG A 115 -14.73 -0.89 -23.07
C ARG A 115 -13.42 -0.10 -23.13
N THR A 116 -13.50 1.20 -23.41
CA THR A 116 -12.32 2.08 -23.46
C THR A 116 -11.67 2.22 -22.09
N ARG A 117 -12.46 2.32 -21.02
CA ARG A 117 -11.94 2.30 -19.65
C ARG A 117 -11.19 1.00 -19.36
N ASP A 118 -11.76 -0.14 -19.75
CA ASP A 118 -11.14 -1.45 -19.50
C ASP A 118 -9.86 -1.62 -20.35
N LYS A 119 -9.81 -1.11 -21.58
CA LYS A 119 -8.58 -1.05 -22.38
C LYS A 119 -7.50 -0.18 -21.72
N LEU A 120 -7.88 1.00 -21.23
CA LEU A 120 -6.95 1.89 -20.51
C LEU A 120 -6.38 1.17 -19.30
N HIS A 121 -7.24 0.52 -18.50
CA HIS A 121 -6.86 -0.27 -17.34
C HIS A 121 -5.78 -1.31 -17.69
N ASP A 122 -6.01 -2.10 -18.74
CA ASP A 122 -5.05 -3.09 -19.23
C ASP A 122 -3.72 -2.47 -19.71
N GLU A 123 -3.76 -1.27 -20.29
CA GLU A 123 -2.55 -0.54 -20.67
C GLU A 123 -1.75 -0.09 -19.44
N LYS A 124 -2.41 0.50 -18.43
CA LYS A 124 -1.73 0.92 -17.18
C LYS A 124 -1.13 -0.29 -16.46
N LEU A 125 -1.84 -1.41 -16.43
CA LEU A 125 -1.35 -2.67 -15.85
C LEU A 125 -0.03 -3.14 -16.46
N LYS A 126 0.14 -3.00 -17.78
CA LYS A 126 1.38 -3.38 -18.48
C LYS A 126 2.57 -2.56 -18.01
N ASN A 127 2.38 -1.27 -17.72
CA ASN A 127 3.46 -0.40 -17.25
C ASN A 127 3.93 -0.73 -15.83
N TYR A 128 3.01 -1.18 -14.98
CA TYR A 128 3.31 -1.50 -13.58
C TYR A 128 3.91 -2.89 -13.37
N ASP A 129 3.79 -3.81 -14.33
CA ASP A 129 4.19 -5.22 -14.17
C ASP A 129 3.61 -5.82 -12.86
N ILE A 130 2.28 -5.69 -12.70
CA ILE A 130 1.55 -6.15 -11.51
C ILE A 130 1.78 -7.64 -11.25
N LYS A 131 1.94 -8.44 -12.30
CA LYS A 131 2.25 -9.87 -12.18
C LYS A 131 3.51 -10.09 -11.37
N ASN A 132 4.58 -9.33 -11.64
CA ASN A 132 5.76 -9.38 -10.81
C ASN A 132 5.51 -8.75 -9.43
N LEU A 133 4.94 -7.53 -9.37
CA LEU A 133 4.80 -6.83 -8.09
C LEU A 133 3.95 -7.56 -7.05
N CYS A 134 3.03 -8.42 -7.49
CA CYS A 134 2.10 -9.16 -6.65
C CYS A 134 2.21 -10.67 -6.87
N ASP A 135 3.41 -11.22 -7.09
CA ASP A 135 3.65 -12.66 -7.32
C ASP A 135 3.54 -13.53 -6.05
N GLU A 136 3.72 -12.96 -4.86
CA GLU A 136 3.66 -13.69 -3.59
C GLU A 136 3.01 -12.91 -2.44
N ASP A 137 2.43 -13.62 -1.46
CA ASP A 137 1.74 -13.05 -0.29
C ASP A 137 2.58 -12.03 0.48
N ARG A 138 3.86 -12.34 0.71
CA ARG A 138 4.76 -11.46 1.50
C ARG A 138 4.97 -10.13 0.78
N LYS A 139 5.22 -10.18 -0.53
CA LYS A 139 5.43 -9.00 -1.37
C LYS A 139 4.17 -8.15 -1.49
N ILE A 140 2.99 -8.78 -1.62
CA ILE A 140 1.69 -8.09 -1.61
C ILE A 140 1.51 -7.34 -0.29
N ASN A 141 1.72 -8.03 0.84
CA ASN A 141 1.59 -7.42 2.16
C ASN A 141 2.60 -6.28 2.38
N TRP A 142 3.85 -6.48 1.97
CA TRP A 142 4.87 -5.43 2.02
C TRP A 142 4.47 -4.23 1.18
N LEU A 143 4.04 -4.43 -0.07
CA LEU A 143 3.70 -3.35 -0.99
C LEU A 143 2.50 -2.54 -0.49
N TRP A 144 1.49 -3.22 0.05
CA TRP A 144 0.34 -2.59 0.71
C TRP A 144 0.79 -1.65 1.84
N CYS A 145 1.61 -2.16 2.75
CA CYS A 145 2.15 -1.39 3.87
C CYS A 145 3.09 -0.26 3.42
N TYR A 146 3.89 -0.51 2.38
CA TYR A 146 4.85 0.45 1.83
C TYR A 146 4.13 1.65 1.22
N ILE A 147 3.05 1.41 0.44
CA ILE A 147 2.24 2.48 -0.14
C ILE A 147 1.59 3.29 0.99
N ARG A 148 0.96 2.66 2.00
CA ARG A 148 0.41 3.39 3.17
C ARG A 148 1.46 4.22 3.91
N LYS A 149 2.68 3.69 4.08
CA LYS A 149 3.76 4.39 4.78
C LYS A 149 4.29 5.59 4.00
N ASN A 150 4.33 5.49 2.68
CA ASN A 150 5.05 6.43 1.82
C ASN A 150 4.15 7.26 0.89
N SER A 151 2.84 7.04 0.88
CA SER A 151 1.90 7.87 0.13
C SER A 151 2.10 9.33 0.51
N LYS A 152 2.25 10.20 -0.50
CA LYS A 152 2.49 11.65 -0.35
C LYS A 152 3.84 12.02 0.27
N LYS A 153 4.77 11.07 0.45
CA LYS A 153 6.16 11.33 0.88
C LYS A 153 7.09 11.39 -0.32
N ARG A 154 8.23 12.11 -0.17
CA ARG A 154 9.29 12.13 -1.18
C ARG A 154 10.09 10.83 -1.13
N VAL A 155 10.22 10.17 -2.28
CA VAL A 155 10.97 8.93 -2.47
C VAL A 155 11.95 9.10 -3.63
N SER A 156 13.08 8.40 -3.55
CA SER A 156 14.10 8.39 -4.61
C SER A 156 13.72 7.35 -5.66
N LEU A 157 13.18 7.78 -6.79
CA LEU A 157 12.82 6.91 -7.91
C LEU A 157 14.02 6.75 -8.84
N LEU A 158 14.29 5.52 -9.26
CA LEU A 158 15.28 5.25 -10.30
C LEU A 158 14.76 5.75 -11.65
N ARG A 159 15.47 6.69 -12.26
CA ARG A 159 15.11 7.29 -13.55
C ARG A 159 15.57 6.42 -14.72
N TYR A 160 16.86 6.04 -14.74
CA TYR A 160 17.43 5.16 -15.75
C TYR A 160 18.77 4.57 -15.30
N LYS A 161 19.23 3.57 -16.04
CA LYS A 161 20.57 2.96 -15.94
C LYS A 161 21.32 3.21 -17.25
N GLU A 162 22.37 4.01 -17.21
CA GLU A 162 23.22 4.24 -18.38
C GLU A 162 24.57 3.57 -18.19
N PRO A 163 25.04 2.75 -19.15
CA PRO A 163 26.40 2.28 -19.18
C PRO A 163 27.31 3.43 -19.65
N GLN A 164 27.98 4.09 -18.72
CA GLN A 164 29.06 5.03 -19.05
C GLN A 164 30.40 4.31 -18.90
N LYS A 165 31.10 4.10 -20.02
CA LYS A 165 32.44 3.46 -20.05
C LYS A 165 32.49 2.10 -19.35
N GLY A 166 31.47 1.25 -19.54
CA GLY A 166 31.39 -0.08 -18.93
C GLY A 166 30.95 -0.09 -17.45
N ILE A 167 30.72 1.08 -16.85
CA ILE A 167 30.15 1.22 -15.50
C ILE A 167 28.67 1.60 -15.65
N THR A 168 27.78 0.82 -15.04
CA THR A 168 26.34 1.15 -15.02
C THR A 168 26.11 2.22 -13.95
N THR A 169 25.81 3.45 -14.38
CA THR A 169 25.49 4.55 -13.48
C THR A 169 23.97 4.61 -13.29
N GLU A 170 23.52 4.54 -12.04
CA GLU A 170 22.10 4.66 -11.67
C GLU A 170 21.78 6.12 -11.34
N GLN A 171 20.82 6.72 -12.04
CA GLN A 171 20.35 8.07 -11.73
C GLN A 171 19.03 8.03 -10.96
N PHE A 172 18.99 8.70 -9.81
CA PHE A 172 17.81 8.82 -8.97
C PHE A 172 17.21 10.22 -9.04
N ILE A 173 15.89 10.29 -9.03
CA ILE A 173 15.13 11.54 -8.90
C ILE A 173 14.29 11.51 -7.63
N LEU A 174 14.31 12.61 -6.89
CA LEU A 174 13.51 12.73 -5.66
C LEU A 174 12.11 13.25 -6.00
N LYS A 175 11.13 12.36 -6.05
CA LYS A 175 9.74 12.66 -6.42
C LYS A 175 8.77 12.27 -5.31
N THR A 176 7.66 12.98 -5.18
CA THR A 176 6.59 12.58 -4.27
C THR A 176 5.90 11.33 -4.79
N LEU A 177 5.66 10.35 -3.92
CA LEU A 177 4.87 9.17 -4.24
C LEU A 177 3.38 9.54 -4.23
N ASP A 178 2.90 10.04 -5.37
CA ASP A 178 1.52 10.46 -5.57
C ASP A 178 0.61 9.24 -5.83
N LEU A 179 0.44 8.45 -4.78
CA LEU A 179 -0.52 7.35 -4.71
C LEU A 179 -1.60 7.69 -3.69
N ASP A 180 -2.84 7.40 -4.06
CA ASP A 180 -3.99 7.63 -3.20
C ASP A 180 -4.19 6.42 -2.28
N ASP A 181 -3.85 6.59 -1.01
CA ASP A 181 -3.96 5.57 0.02
C ASP A 181 -5.40 5.24 0.41
N LYS A 182 -6.39 6.02 -0.05
CA LYS A 182 -7.82 5.76 0.23
C LYS A 182 -8.33 4.41 -0.27
N TYR A 183 -7.65 3.83 -1.26
CA TYR A 183 -7.99 2.50 -1.79
C TYR A 183 -7.52 1.37 -0.87
N LEU A 184 -6.55 1.62 0.02
CA LEU A 184 -5.98 0.66 0.96
C LEU A 184 -6.83 0.57 2.23
N LYS A 185 -8.01 -0.06 2.10
CA LYS A 185 -8.99 -0.17 3.18
C LYS A 185 -8.75 -1.39 4.04
N GLU A 186 -8.79 -1.17 5.35
CA GLU A 186 -8.82 -2.25 6.32
C GLU A 186 -10.23 -2.85 6.40
N LYS A 187 -10.34 -4.16 6.24
CA LYS A 187 -11.54 -4.94 6.53
C LYS A 187 -11.20 -6.06 7.51
N ASN A 188 -12.20 -6.51 8.26
CA ASN A 188 -12.06 -7.57 9.28
C ASN A 188 -11.50 -8.90 8.73
N SER A 189 -11.60 -9.14 7.41
CA SER A 189 -11.02 -10.30 6.73
C SER A 189 -10.38 -9.89 5.40
N ASN A 190 -9.25 -9.17 5.44
CA ASN A 190 -8.53 -8.78 4.22
C ASN A 190 -7.73 -9.95 3.64
N THR A 191 -8.33 -10.66 2.69
CA THR A 191 -7.66 -11.71 1.92
C THR A 191 -6.49 -11.15 1.10
N THR A 192 -5.53 -12.00 0.71
CA THR A 192 -4.42 -11.56 -0.17
C THR A 192 -4.93 -11.00 -1.49
N GLU A 193 -5.96 -11.61 -2.09
CA GLU A 193 -6.50 -11.17 -3.37
C GLU A 193 -7.17 -9.80 -3.27
N GLU A 194 -7.90 -9.53 -2.18
CA GLU A 194 -8.45 -8.18 -1.94
C GLU A 194 -7.35 -7.14 -1.77
N LYS A 195 -6.25 -7.47 -1.09
CA LYS A 195 -5.10 -6.55 -0.98
C LYS A 195 -4.47 -6.28 -2.35
N ARG A 196 -4.37 -7.30 -3.21
CA ARG A 196 -3.91 -7.15 -4.60
C ARG A 196 -4.80 -6.18 -5.38
N ASP A 197 -6.12 -6.37 -5.35
CA ASP A 197 -7.09 -5.46 -6.00
C ASP A 197 -6.98 -4.02 -5.48
N GLN A 198 -6.79 -3.84 -4.17
CA GLN A 198 -6.59 -2.51 -3.58
C GLN A 198 -5.29 -1.84 -4.07
N ILE A 199 -4.17 -2.59 -4.12
CA ILE A 199 -2.89 -2.10 -4.64
C ILE A 199 -3.04 -1.72 -6.12
N GLU A 200 -3.67 -2.58 -6.90
CA GLU A 200 -3.92 -2.34 -8.32
C GLU A 200 -4.68 -1.04 -8.54
N LYS A 201 -5.75 -0.80 -7.77
CA LYS A 201 -6.49 0.47 -7.79
C LYS A 201 -5.61 1.67 -7.44
N CYS A 202 -4.75 1.59 -6.42
CA CYS A 202 -3.80 2.66 -6.10
C CYS A 202 -2.92 3.03 -7.30
N LEU A 203 -2.43 2.02 -8.02
CA LEU A 203 -1.50 2.21 -9.14
C LEU A 203 -2.22 2.73 -10.38
N ILE A 204 -3.35 2.11 -10.77
CA ILE A 204 -4.11 2.47 -11.97
C ILE A 204 -4.75 3.86 -11.83
N PHE A 205 -5.16 4.26 -10.62
CA PHE A 205 -5.70 5.61 -10.40
C PHE A 205 -4.62 6.66 -10.06
N SER A 206 -3.33 6.30 -10.12
CA SER A 206 -2.26 7.28 -9.98
C SER A 206 -2.29 8.31 -11.13
N PRO A 207 -2.05 9.59 -10.84
CA PRO A 207 -1.95 10.65 -11.86
C PRO A 207 -0.63 10.60 -12.66
N SER A 208 0.11 9.49 -12.59
CA SER A 208 1.44 9.33 -13.19
C SER A 208 1.40 9.27 -14.72
N SER A 209 2.39 9.89 -15.38
CA SER A 209 2.67 9.66 -16.81
C SER A 209 3.15 8.22 -17.05
N GLU A 210 3.14 7.74 -18.29
CA GLU A 210 3.56 6.37 -18.63
C GLU A 210 4.96 6.07 -18.09
N GLU A 211 5.89 6.99 -18.35
CA GLU A 211 7.25 6.96 -17.83
C GLU A 211 7.28 6.96 -16.29
N GLY A 212 6.40 7.74 -15.65
CA GLY A 212 6.25 7.77 -14.20
C GLY A 212 5.78 6.42 -13.63
N GLU A 213 4.88 5.72 -14.31
CA GLU A 213 4.42 4.39 -13.88
C GLU A 213 5.53 3.35 -13.96
N LYS A 214 6.30 3.35 -15.05
CA LYS A 214 7.45 2.46 -15.21
C LYS A 214 8.51 2.74 -14.15
N MET A 215 8.79 4.02 -13.86
CA MET A 215 9.68 4.41 -12.75
C MET A 215 9.16 3.93 -11.40
N LEU A 216 7.85 4.06 -11.13
CA LEU A 216 7.23 3.55 -9.90
C LEU A 216 7.33 2.03 -9.79
N SER A 217 7.06 1.30 -10.87
CA SER A 217 7.23 -0.16 -10.90
C SER A 217 8.67 -0.57 -10.55
N ASN A 218 9.65 0.06 -11.20
CA ASN A 218 11.06 -0.21 -10.96
C ASN A 218 11.48 0.15 -9.53
N HIS A 219 10.97 1.27 -8.99
CA HIS A 219 11.17 1.67 -7.61
C HIS A 219 10.69 0.58 -6.65
N PHE A 220 9.43 0.12 -6.78
CA PHE A 220 8.91 -0.94 -5.90
C PHE A 220 9.70 -2.24 -6.03
N LYS A 221 10.10 -2.64 -7.23
CA LYS A 221 10.96 -3.83 -7.43
C LYS A 221 12.30 -3.66 -6.72
N SER A 222 12.94 -2.49 -6.86
CA SER A 222 14.23 -2.19 -6.22
C SER A 222 14.15 -2.18 -4.70
N GLU A 223 13.08 -1.62 -4.13
CA GLU A 223 12.85 -1.56 -2.70
C GLU A 223 12.55 -2.96 -2.15
N TRP A 224 11.77 -3.74 -2.89
CA TRP A 224 11.50 -5.14 -2.53
C TRP A 224 12.77 -5.99 -2.53
N LEU A 225 13.65 -5.82 -3.52
CA LEU A 225 14.91 -6.57 -3.60
C LEU A 225 15.79 -6.38 -2.34
N LYS A 226 15.78 -5.19 -1.74
CA LYS A 226 16.48 -4.90 -0.47
C LYS A 226 15.92 -5.75 0.68
N ASN A 227 14.63 -6.07 0.66
CA ASN A 227 13.94 -6.82 1.71
C ASN A 227 13.92 -8.34 1.47
N SER A 228 13.81 -8.77 0.21
CA SER A 228 13.56 -10.17 -0.20
C SER A 228 14.57 -11.17 0.38
N LYS A 229 15.85 -10.79 0.47
CA LYS A 229 16.94 -11.68 0.92
C LYS A 229 16.97 -11.94 2.43
N ARG A 230 16.22 -11.15 3.21
CA ARG A 230 16.21 -11.23 4.68
C ARG A 230 15.04 -12.08 5.16
N SER A 231 15.37 -13.13 5.88
CA SER A 231 14.44 -14.14 6.40
C SER A 231 14.58 -14.33 7.91
N GLU A 232 15.38 -13.51 8.59
CA GLU A 232 15.71 -13.65 10.01
C GLU A 232 14.46 -13.57 10.91
N MET A 233 13.51 -12.69 10.57
CA MET A 233 12.22 -12.60 11.25
C MET A 233 11.34 -13.82 10.95
N ILE A 234 11.27 -14.24 9.69
CA ILE A 234 10.49 -15.41 9.25
C ILE A 234 10.97 -16.67 9.98
N LYS A 235 12.28 -16.95 9.91
CA LYS A 235 12.93 -18.08 10.60
C LYS A 235 12.66 -18.06 12.10
N TRP A 236 12.66 -16.88 12.72
CA TRP A 236 12.35 -16.75 14.14
C TRP A 236 10.86 -17.06 14.42
N LEU A 237 9.95 -16.51 13.63
CA LEU A 237 8.50 -16.73 13.75
C LEU A 237 8.07 -18.18 13.48
N ASP A 238 8.79 -18.91 12.64
CA ASP A 238 8.49 -20.31 12.35
C ASP A 238 8.72 -21.23 13.55
N SER A 239 9.64 -20.86 14.44
CA SER A 239 9.86 -21.54 15.72
C SER A 239 8.93 -21.09 16.86
N CYS A 240 8.11 -20.05 16.64
CA CYS A 240 7.29 -19.45 17.70
C CYS A 240 6.01 -20.25 17.97
N ARG A 241 5.71 -20.48 19.25
CA ARG A 241 4.40 -20.96 19.71
C ARG A 241 3.38 -19.83 19.76
N TYR A 242 2.08 -20.16 19.84
CA TYR A 242 0.98 -19.18 19.87
C TYR A 242 1.17 -18.05 20.88
N ASN A 243 1.50 -18.35 22.14
CA ASN A 243 1.73 -17.33 23.19
C ASN A 243 2.88 -16.38 22.86
N GLN A 244 3.92 -16.87 22.16
CA GLN A 244 5.04 -16.05 21.72
C GLN A 244 4.62 -15.14 20.56
N LEU A 245 3.75 -15.60 19.67
CA LEU A 245 3.20 -14.80 18.57
C LEU A 245 2.27 -13.69 19.08
N ILE A 246 1.39 -13.98 20.05
CA ILE A 246 0.58 -12.97 20.72
C ILE A 246 1.48 -11.89 21.32
N TRP A 247 2.45 -12.31 22.15
CA TRP A 247 3.38 -11.36 22.77
C TRP A 247 4.14 -10.53 21.72
N ALA A 248 4.59 -11.18 20.65
CA ALA A 248 5.31 -10.49 19.58
C ALA A 248 4.43 -9.41 18.94
N TYR A 249 3.17 -9.73 18.67
CA TYR A 249 2.19 -8.79 18.14
C TYR A 249 1.93 -7.62 19.11
N GLU A 250 1.64 -7.90 20.38
CA GLU A 250 1.48 -6.87 21.43
C GLU A 250 2.73 -5.98 21.58
N HIS A 251 3.92 -6.55 21.41
CA HIS A 251 5.18 -5.81 21.50
C HIS A 251 5.34 -4.84 20.31
N ILE A 252 4.99 -5.26 19.09
CA ILE A 252 5.06 -4.39 17.91
C ILE A 252 3.92 -3.37 17.83
N GLN A 253 2.81 -3.55 18.53
CA GLN A 253 1.73 -2.55 18.59
C GLN A 253 2.20 -1.19 19.13
N LYS A 254 3.31 -1.16 19.87
CA LYS A 254 3.94 0.08 20.36
C LYS A 254 4.82 0.78 19.32
N LYS A 255 5.04 0.18 18.16
CA LYS A 255 5.89 0.72 17.08
C LYS A 255 5.08 1.59 16.14
N GLU A 256 5.71 2.56 15.49
CA GLU A 256 5.01 3.43 14.53
C GLU A 256 4.58 2.64 13.28
N GLU A 257 5.40 1.68 12.86
CA GLU A 257 5.19 0.89 11.64
C GLU A 257 3.87 0.10 11.64
N ILE A 258 3.35 -0.27 12.82
CA ILE A 258 2.09 -1.01 12.94
C ILE A 258 0.91 -0.25 12.33
N LYS A 259 0.96 1.10 12.36
CA LYS A 259 -0.11 1.97 11.84
C LYS A 259 -0.34 1.82 10.34
N TYR A 260 0.62 1.23 9.63
CA TYR A 260 0.57 1.00 8.19
C TYR A 260 0.17 -0.44 7.84
N THR A 261 -0.11 -1.28 8.84
CA THR A 261 -0.51 -2.69 8.66
C THR A 261 -2.02 -2.88 8.85
N TRP A 262 -2.51 -4.11 8.66
CA TRP A 262 -3.90 -4.51 8.94
C TRP A 262 -4.00 -5.27 10.26
N THR A 263 -5.18 -5.27 10.86
CA THR A 263 -5.49 -6.07 12.04
C THR A 263 -5.52 -7.55 11.68
N PRO A 264 -4.70 -8.40 12.33
CA PRO A 264 -4.66 -9.82 12.01
C PRO A 264 -5.91 -10.54 12.51
N SER A 265 -6.47 -11.43 11.69
CA SER A 265 -7.65 -12.26 12.03
C SER A 265 -7.29 -13.70 12.42
N SER A 266 -6.04 -14.10 12.19
CA SER A 266 -5.55 -15.45 12.42
C SER A 266 -4.08 -15.46 12.85
N THR A 267 -3.59 -16.59 13.37
CA THR A 267 -2.16 -16.78 13.68
C THR A 267 -1.27 -16.63 12.45
N LYS A 268 -1.76 -17.05 11.27
CA LYS A 268 -1.06 -16.84 9.99
C LYS A 268 -0.96 -15.35 9.68
N ASP A 269 -2.06 -14.61 9.84
CA ASP A 269 -2.05 -13.15 9.64
C ASP A 269 -1.14 -12.44 10.63
N MET A 270 -1.11 -12.86 11.90
CA MET A 270 -0.20 -12.29 12.90
C MET A 270 1.25 -12.41 12.44
N LYS A 271 1.66 -13.58 11.93
CA LYS A 271 2.99 -13.76 11.34
C LYS A 271 3.20 -12.81 10.15
N SER A 272 2.24 -12.72 9.24
CA SER A 272 2.34 -11.83 8.08
C SER A 272 2.45 -10.35 8.46
N VAL A 273 1.71 -9.89 9.47
CA VAL A 273 1.79 -8.52 10.00
C VAL A 273 3.16 -8.26 10.64
N LEU A 274 3.65 -9.20 11.46
CA LEU A 274 4.97 -9.13 12.09
C LEU A 274 6.10 -9.03 11.05
N VAL A 275 6.00 -9.83 9.97
CA VAL A 275 6.95 -9.77 8.85
C VAL A 275 6.82 -8.46 8.09
N ALA A 276 5.60 -7.98 7.80
CA ALA A 276 5.40 -6.72 7.10
C ALA A 276 5.96 -5.52 7.88
N VAL A 277 5.77 -5.47 9.21
CA VAL A 277 6.40 -4.45 10.07
C VAL A 277 7.92 -4.53 9.95
N TYR A 278 8.50 -5.72 10.03
CA TYR A 278 9.95 -5.91 9.89
C TYR A 278 10.47 -5.45 8.52
N ASP A 279 9.73 -5.72 7.44
CA ASP A 279 10.07 -5.33 6.08
C ASP A 279 9.95 -3.80 5.84
N LEU A 280 9.23 -3.07 6.71
CA LEU A 280 9.19 -1.60 6.70
C LEU A 280 10.34 -0.92 7.45
N ILE A 281 11.10 -1.68 8.26
CA ILE A 281 12.22 -1.14 9.03
C ILE A 281 13.43 -0.92 8.10
N PRO A 282 14.13 0.23 8.20
CA PRO A 282 15.33 0.48 7.42
C PRO A 282 16.37 -0.64 7.57
N GLU A 283 17.06 -0.99 6.48
CA GLU A 283 18.01 -2.11 6.47
C GLU A 283 19.10 -1.96 7.55
N SER A 284 19.57 -0.73 7.81
CA SER A 284 20.56 -0.41 8.85
C SER A 284 20.11 -0.81 10.26
N ASP A 285 18.81 -0.85 10.52
CA ASP A 285 18.23 -1.05 11.84
C ASP A 285 17.63 -2.44 12.03
N LYS A 286 17.41 -3.21 10.96
CA LYS A 286 16.79 -4.54 11.03
C LYS A 286 17.51 -5.51 11.96
N LYS A 287 18.84 -5.55 11.92
CA LYS A 287 19.64 -6.41 12.81
C LYS A 287 19.43 -6.02 14.28
N LYS A 288 19.60 -4.72 14.58
CA LYS A 288 19.36 -4.19 15.94
C LYS A 288 17.92 -4.38 16.39
N PHE A 289 16.96 -4.34 15.48
CA PHE A 289 15.57 -4.60 15.76
C PHE A 289 15.37 -6.06 16.20
N ILE A 290 15.78 -7.03 15.36
CA ILE A 290 15.57 -8.45 15.66
C ILE A 290 16.33 -8.89 16.93
N ASP A 291 17.53 -8.38 17.15
CA ASP A 291 18.33 -8.72 18.34
C ASP A 291 17.67 -8.20 19.63
N ARG A 292 17.17 -6.95 19.63
CA ARG A 292 16.39 -6.40 20.74
C ARG A 292 15.09 -7.15 20.95
N PHE A 293 14.42 -7.52 19.87
CA PHE A 293 13.17 -8.27 19.90
C PHE A 293 13.37 -9.64 20.58
N ARG A 294 14.40 -10.38 20.17
CA ARG A 294 14.78 -11.68 20.75
C ARG A 294 15.21 -11.55 22.20
N SER A 295 16.05 -10.57 22.52
CA SER A 295 16.52 -10.32 23.89
C SER A 295 15.34 -10.05 24.83
N THR A 296 14.42 -9.18 24.42
CA THR A 296 13.22 -8.85 25.23
C THR A 296 12.36 -10.08 25.49
N TRP A 297 12.18 -10.94 24.49
CA TRP A 297 11.47 -12.20 24.67
C TRP A 297 12.18 -13.13 25.66
N SER A 298 13.49 -13.30 25.51
CA SER A 298 14.29 -14.13 26.42
C SER A 298 14.21 -13.64 27.87
N THR A 299 14.26 -12.32 28.10
CA THR A 299 14.06 -11.73 29.44
C THR A 299 12.66 -12.01 29.98
N LYS A 300 11.60 -11.85 29.16
CA LYS A 300 10.23 -12.18 29.57
C LYS A 300 10.08 -13.67 29.92
N LYS A 301 10.64 -14.55 29.10
CA LYS A 301 10.64 -16.00 29.34
C LYS A 301 11.38 -16.35 30.63
N SER A 302 12.54 -15.73 30.87
CA SER A 302 13.31 -15.93 32.10
C SER A 302 12.54 -15.48 33.34
N ARG A 303 11.94 -14.29 33.31
CA ARG A 303 11.08 -13.78 34.40
C ARG A 303 9.87 -14.67 34.68
N ASN A 304 9.22 -15.18 33.64
CA ASN A 304 8.12 -16.12 33.80
C ASN A 304 8.56 -17.47 34.38
N LYS A 305 9.79 -17.91 34.09
CA LYS A 305 10.38 -19.12 34.69
C LYS A 305 10.79 -18.88 36.15
N GLN A 306 11.25 -17.68 36.48
CA GLN A 306 11.59 -17.27 37.84
C GLN A 306 10.37 -16.99 38.73
N ARG A 307 9.22 -16.66 38.12
CA ARG A 307 7.90 -16.64 38.78
C ARG A 307 7.29 -18.04 38.94
N GLY A 308 8.10 -19.09 38.99
CA GLY A 308 7.68 -20.31 39.68
C GLY A 308 7.51 -19.92 41.15
N ASP A 309 6.29 -20.11 41.67
CA ASP A 309 5.81 -19.79 43.02
C ASP A 309 6.86 -19.24 43.98
N THR A 310 6.96 -17.91 44.04
CA THR A 310 7.73 -17.25 45.10
C THR A 310 6.94 -17.45 46.40
N LEU A 311 7.32 -18.46 47.18
CA LEU A 311 6.89 -18.61 48.56
C LEU A 311 7.64 -17.58 49.40
N GLU A 312 6.89 -16.65 49.99
CA GLU A 312 7.41 -15.84 51.09
C GLU A 312 7.53 -16.75 52.30
N ILE A 313 8.76 -16.99 52.75
CA ILE A 313 9.05 -17.83 53.90
C ILE A 313 9.68 -16.93 54.96
N GLU A 314 9.24 -17.04 56.20
CA GLU A 314 9.82 -16.28 57.31
C GLU A 314 11.31 -16.58 57.47
N ASN A 315 12.10 -15.58 57.86
CA ASN A 315 13.56 -15.70 57.95
C ASN A 315 14.00 -16.85 58.85
N GLU A 316 13.27 -17.15 59.93
CA GLU A 316 13.57 -18.27 60.82
C GLU A 316 13.40 -19.65 60.15
N VAL A 317 12.43 -19.77 59.25
CA VAL A 317 12.18 -20.99 58.48
C VAL A 317 13.22 -21.15 57.37
N LEU A 318 13.65 -20.03 56.77
CA LEU A 318 14.73 -20.01 55.78
C LEU A 318 16.07 -20.44 56.41
N ASP A 319 16.39 -19.93 57.61
CA ASP A 319 17.61 -20.31 58.34
C ASP A 319 17.65 -21.81 58.68
N LYS A 320 16.50 -22.40 59.02
CA LYS A 320 16.38 -23.85 59.26
C LYS A 320 16.53 -24.65 57.97
N LEU A 321 15.95 -24.19 56.87
CA LEU A 321 16.09 -24.81 55.55
C LEU A 321 17.53 -24.75 55.03
N ASP A 322 18.23 -23.64 55.26
CA ASP A 322 19.64 -23.48 54.86
C ASP A 322 20.56 -24.41 55.66
N LYS A 323 20.35 -24.56 56.97
CA LYS A 323 21.09 -25.55 57.78
C LYS A 323 20.86 -26.99 57.29
N LEU A 324 19.61 -27.36 57.03
CA LEU A 324 19.26 -28.68 56.48
C LEU A 324 19.86 -28.91 55.08
N ALA A 325 19.96 -27.86 54.27
CA ALA A 325 20.57 -27.90 52.95
C ALA A 325 22.09 -28.13 53.03
N GLU A 326 22.76 -27.46 53.98
CA GLU A 326 24.19 -27.66 54.26
C GLU A 326 24.48 -29.09 54.75
N GLU A 327 23.69 -29.60 55.70
CA GLU A 327 23.85 -30.96 56.24
C GLU A 327 23.61 -32.05 55.20
N THR A 328 22.72 -31.81 54.24
CA THR A 328 22.35 -32.77 53.19
C THR A 328 23.05 -32.55 51.85
N GLN A 329 24.02 -31.63 51.78
CA GLN A 329 24.71 -31.20 50.55
C GLN A 329 23.75 -30.95 49.37
N SER A 330 22.59 -30.38 49.68
CA SER A 330 21.50 -30.14 48.73
C SER A 330 21.19 -28.65 48.67
N THR A 331 20.40 -28.19 47.70
CA THR A 331 19.88 -26.82 47.76
C THR A 331 18.63 -26.75 48.65
N PRO A 332 18.29 -25.62 49.29
CA PRO A 332 17.06 -25.47 50.06
C PRO A 332 15.79 -25.86 49.27
N GLN A 333 15.79 -25.62 47.96
CA GLN A 333 14.72 -26.03 47.05
C GLN A 333 14.61 -27.54 46.90
N ASP A 334 15.73 -28.25 46.90
CA ASP A 334 15.75 -29.72 46.83
C ASP A 334 15.36 -30.33 48.18
N VAL A 335 15.69 -29.67 49.30
CA VAL A 335 15.22 -30.05 50.64
C VAL A 335 13.71 -29.91 50.73
N ILE A 336 13.12 -28.79 50.29
CA ILE A 336 11.67 -28.61 50.25
C ILE A 336 10.99 -29.70 49.42
N LYS A 337 11.51 -30.01 48.22
CA LYS A 337 10.97 -31.09 47.39
C LYS A 337 11.06 -32.45 48.08
N LYS A 338 12.18 -32.76 48.74
CA LYS A 338 12.33 -33.99 49.53
C LYS A 338 11.32 -34.04 50.67
N LEU A 339 11.17 -32.98 51.45
CA LEU A 339 10.18 -32.90 52.53
C LEU A 339 8.76 -33.12 52.01
N ILE A 340 8.38 -32.45 50.90
CA ILE A 340 7.07 -32.63 50.25
C ILE A 340 6.86 -34.07 49.74
N THR A 341 7.93 -34.78 49.37
CA THR A 341 7.86 -36.14 48.81
C THR A 341 7.94 -37.22 49.89
N ILE A 342 8.52 -36.92 51.06
CA ILE A 342 8.75 -37.85 52.17
C ILE A 342 7.60 -37.80 53.17
N LEU A 343 7.01 -36.63 53.40
CA LEU A 343 5.97 -36.45 54.41
C LEU A 343 4.61 -36.87 53.83
N ASP A 344 4.13 -38.04 54.24
CA ASP A 344 2.71 -38.38 54.15
C ASP A 344 1.94 -37.38 55.04
N TRP A 345 0.83 -36.84 54.55
CA TRP A 345 0.10 -35.75 55.22
C TRP A 345 -0.30 -36.07 56.67
N ASP A 346 -0.44 -37.37 56.99
CA ASP A 346 -0.79 -37.87 58.31
C ASP A 346 0.34 -37.67 59.34
N GLU A 347 1.61 -37.74 58.93
CA GLU A 347 2.77 -37.57 59.84
C GLU A 347 3.02 -36.09 60.17
N ILE A 348 2.64 -35.18 59.26
CA ILE A 348 2.65 -33.72 59.50
C ILE A 348 1.56 -33.32 60.49
N LEU A 349 0.36 -33.92 60.38
CA LEU A 349 -0.76 -33.64 61.29
C LEU A 349 -0.45 -34.12 62.70
N ASP A 350 0.13 -35.30 62.87
CA ASP A 350 0.55 -35.81 64.19
C ASP A 350 1.61 -34.92 64.87
N ILE A 351 2.52 -34.30 64.11
CA ILE A 351 3.53 -33.38 64.65
C ILE A 351 2.88 -32.04 65.05
N LEU A 352 1.94 -31.53 64.26
CA LEU A 352 1.28 -30.24 64.52
C LEU A 352 0.20 -30.31 65.61
N GLU A 353 -0.38 -31.50 65.86
CA GLU A 353 -1.34 -31.73 66.95
C GLU A 353 -0.68 -32.13 68.28
N SER A 354 0.66 -32.23 68.33
CA SER A 354 1.42 -32.66 69.51
C SER A 354 1.98 -31.54 70.40
N GLU A 355 1.49 -30.30 70.27
CA GLU A 355 1.69 -29.23 71.28
C GLU A 355 0.65 -29.24 72.41
#